data_AF-A0A6I9T5E3-F1
#
_entry.id   AF-A0A6I9T5E3-F1
#
_cell.length_a   1.000
_cell.length_b   1.000
_cell.length_c   1.000
_cell.angle_alpha   90.00
_cell.angle_beta   90.00
_cell.angle_gamma   90.00
#
_symmetry.space_group_name_H-M   'P 1'
#
loop_
_entity.id
_entity.type
_entity.pdbx_description
1 polymer ?
#
loop_
_entity_poly.entity_id
_entity_poly.type
_entity_poly.pdbx_seq_one_letter_code
_entity_poly.pdbx_strand_id
1 'polypeptide(L)'
;MPKNPLTTILEANKFNRTNYNDRLRHLRIFLDFENQTYVLDRSLPKALPEWSTFEERFMFEKWHEDNRQVRNIVLASMTNDIQKQYDRHDDVQSIMLRMSQVYVVLVRHIRYAVSKAFFGANMIEWSSVQEHGVKILSLVEKLKDLKADLEKKSYIDEILQSLPPSKLFEK
;
A
#
# COMPACT_ATOMS: atom_id res chain seq x y z
N MET A 1 -0.57 4.31 -31.34
CA MET A 1 -0.68 2.93 -30.81
C MET A 1 -1.72 2.92 -29.69
N PRO A 2 -2.60 1.92 -29.60
CA PRO A 2 -3.51 1.78 -28.47
C PRO A 2 -2.72 1.63 -27.17
N LYS A 3 -3.11 2.36 -26.11
CA LYS A 3 -2.48 2.22 -24.79
C LYS A 3 -2.77 0.81 -24.25
N ASN A 4 -1.75 0.14 -23.73
CA ASN A 4 -1.94 -1.12 -23.01
C ASN A 4 -2.83 -0.86 -21.78
N PRO A 5 -3.93 -1.60 -21.57
CA PRO A 5 -4.79 -1.41 -20.39
C PRO A 5 -4.00 -1.53 -19.08
N LEU A 6 -2.94 -2.36 -19.04
CA LEU A 6 -2.07 -2.53 -17.89
C LEU A 6 -1.22 -1.29 -17.60
N THR A 7 -0.72 -0.60 -18.62
CA THR A 7 0.03 0.66 -18.42
C THR A 7 -0.90 1.77 -17.94
N THR A 8 -2.16 1.76 -18.38
CA THR A 8 -3.18 2.71 -17.92
C THR A 8 -3.49 2.53 -16.43
N ILE A 9 -3.54 1.28 -15.94
CA ILE A 9 -3.75 0.98 -14.51
C ILE A 9 -2.60 1.52 -13.65
N LEU A 10 -1.35 1.39 -14.12
CA LEU A 10 -0.17 1.92 -13.42
C LEU A 10 -0.12 3.46 -13.45
N GLU A 11 -0.52 4.09 -14.56
CA GLU A 11 -0.61 5.55 -14.67
C GLU A 11 -1.70 6.12 -13.74
N ALA A 12 -2.87 5.50 -13.69
CA ALA A 12 -4.00 5.95 -12.87
C ALA A 12 -3.75 5.78 -11.37
N ASN A 13 -2.94 4.79 -10.97
CA ASN A 13 -2.68 4.44 -9.57
C ASN A 13 -1.22 4.68 -9.18
N LYS A 14 -0.66 5.82 -9.58
CA LYS A 14 0.69 6.20 -9.14
C LYS A 14 0.80 6.17 -7.62
N PHE A 15 1.91 5.63 -7.14
CA PHE A 15 2.21 5.55 -5.72
C PHE A 15 2.33 6.95 -5.13
N ASN A 16 1.56 7.24 -4.08
CA ASN A 16 1.45 8.58 -3.46
C ASN A 16 1.56 8.55 -1.92
N ARG A 17 2.27 7.55 -1.36
CA ARG A 17 2.46 7.27 0.09
C ARG A 17 1.28 6.64 0.80
N THR A 18 0.03 6.93 0.42
CA THR A 18 -1.16 6.42 1.12
C THR A 18 -1.69 5.12 0.53
N ASN A 19 -1.41 4.86 -0.76
CA ASN A 19 -1.93 3.71 -1.50
C ASN A 19 -0.95 2.52 -1.64
N TYR A 20 -0.05 2.31 -0.67
CA TYR A 20 1.04 1.31 -0.77
C TYR A 20 0.54 -0.11 -1.12
N ASN A 21 -0.49 -0.60 -0.42
CA ASN A 21 -1.01 -1.95 -0.63
C ASN A 21 -1.67 -2.13 -2.01
N ASP A 22 -2.46 -1.14 -2.45
CA ASP A 22 -3.12 -1.21 -3.75
C ASP A 22 -2.11 -1.09 -4.89
N ARG A 23 -1.11 -0.22 -4.74
CA ARG A 23 0.01 -0.12 -5.67
C ARG A 23 0.79 -1.44 -5.76
N LEU A 24 1.10 -2.08 -4.63
CA LEU A 24 1.80 -3.36 -4.60
C LEU A 24 1.00 -4.45 -5.34
N ARG A 25 -0.32 -4.49 -5.14
CA ARG A 25 -1.22 -5.42 -5.83
C ARG A 25 -1.23 -5.17 -7.34
N HIS A 26 -1.41 -3.93 -7.79
CA HIS A 26 -1.44 -3.59 -9.21
C HIS A 26 -0.09 -3.87 -9.89
N LEU A 27 1.02 -3.58 -9.21
CA LEU A 27 2.35 -3.91 -9.71
C LEU A 27 2.53 -5.42 -9.88
N ARG A 28 2.12 -6.23 -8.90
CA ARG A 28 2.19 -7.70 -9.01
C ARG A 28 1.36 -8.23 -10.18
N ILE A 29 0.15 -7.71 -10.40
CA ILE A 29 -0.68 -8.09 -11.57
C ILE A 29 0.03 -7.74 -12.88
N PHE A 30 0.62 -6.54 -12.98
CA PHE A 30 1.37 -6.12 -14.15
C PHE A 30 2.57 -7.04 -14.42
N LEU A 31 3.37 -7.32 -13.40
CA LEU A 31 4.58 -8.14 -13.53
C LEU A 31 4.27 -9.61 -13.78
N ASP A 32 3.13 -10.10 -13.29
CA ASP A 32 2.68 -11.46 -13.55
C ASP A 32 2.34 -11.63 -15.03
N PHE A 33 1.68 -10.63 -15.62
CA PHE A 33 1.44 -10.58 -17.06
C PHE A 33 2.74 -10.57 -17.89
N GLU A 34 3.76 -9.85 -17.42
CA GLU A 34 5.08 -9.79 -18.09
C GLU A 34 5.99 -11.00 -17.74
N ASN A 35 5.54 -11.97 -16.93
CA ASN A 35 6.34 -13.08 -16.40
C ASN A 35 7.60 -12.64 -15.62
N GLN A 36 7.55 -11.47 -14.98
CA GLN A 36 8.68 -10.85 -14.26
C GLN A 36 8.46 -10.76 -12.74
N THR A 37 7.35 -11.29 -12.19
CA THR A 37 7.08 -11.28 -10.73
C THR A 37 8.23 -11.83 -9.90
N TYR A 38 8.94 -12.84 -10.44
CA TYR A 38 10.06 -13.50 -9.77
C TYR A 38 11.19 -12.53 -9.37
N VAL A 39 11.34 -11.39 -10.08
CA VAL A 39 12.33 -10.35 -9.77
C VAL A 39 12.05 -9.70 -8.41
N LEU A 40 10.78 -9.63 -7.98
CA LEU A 40 10.42 -9.09 -6.68
C LEU A 40 10.78 -10.04 -5.53
N ASP A 41 10.65 -11.35 -5.75
CA ASP A 41 10.70 -12.35 -4.69
C ASP A 41 12.07 -13.06 -4.59
N ARG A 42 12.86 -13.10 -5.66
CA ARG A 42 14.16 -13.81 -5.71
C ARG A 42 15.33 -12.85 -5.66
N SER A 43 16.30 -13.10 -4.78
CA SER A 43 17.52 -12.29 -4.67
C SER A 43 18.25 -12.15 -6.00
N LEU A 44 18.78 -10.95 -6.28
CA LEU A 44 19.75 -10.70 -7.36
C LEU A 44 20.82 -11.82 -7.38
N PRO A 45 20.92 -12.61 -8.46
CA PRO A 45 21.98 -13.59 -8.62
C PRO A 45 23.33 -12.90 -8.46
N LYS A 46 24.19 -13.43 -7.60
CA LYS A 46 25.57 -12.97 -7.52
C LYS A 46 26.33 -13.39 -8.77
N ALA A 47 27.47 -12.74 -9.01
CA ALA A 47 28.32 -12.96 -10.18
C ALA A 47 28.46 -14.45 -10.55
N LEU A 48 28.41 -14.74 -11.85
CA LEU A 48 28.60 -16.09 -12.35
C LEU A 48 30.08 -16.52 -12.27
N PRO A 49 30.36 -17.79 -11.91
CA PRO A 49 31.67 -18.39 -12.10
C PRO A 49 32.13 -18.33 -13.56
N GLU A 50 33.45 -18.27 -13.78
CA GLU A 50 34.03 -18.23 -15.13
C GLU A 50 33.67 -19.48 -15.96
N TRP A 51 33.50 -20.61 -15.29
CA TRP A 51 33.12 -21.90 -15.87
C TRP A 51 31.61 -22.11 -16.01
N SER A 52 30.80 -21.06 -15.88
CA SER A 52 29.34 -21.16 -16.05
C SER A 52 28.94 -21.57 -17.45
N THR A 53 27.88 -22.38 -17.54
CA THR A 53 27.34 -22.85 -18.82
C THR A 53 26.72 -21.69 -19.61
N PHE A 54 26.45 -21.93 -20.90
CA PHE A 54 25.76 -20.95 -21.73
C PHE A 54 24.37 -20.61 -21.17
N GLU A 55 23.64 -21.61 -20.69
CA GLU A 55 22.31 -21.46 -20.10
C GLU A 55 22.35 -20.63 -18.82
N GLU A 56 23.36 -20.85 -17.97
CA GLU A 56 23.55 -20.06 -16.74
C GLU A 56 23.83 -18.58 -17.06
N ARG A 57 24.69 -18.32 -18.05
CA ARG A 57 24.99 -16.96 -18.54
C ARG A 57 23.75 -16.28 -19.12
N PHE A 58 23.00 -16.99 -19.95
CA PHE A 58 21.75 -16.48 -20.51
C PHE A 58 20.73 -16.12 -19.41
N MET A 59 20.53 -17.01 -18.44
CA MET A 59 19.59 -16.78 -17.33
C MET A 59 20.01 -15.59 -16.45
N PHE A 60 21.32 -15.43 -16.22
CA PHE A 60 21.87 -14.30 -15.47
C PHE A 60 21.65 -12.97 -16.21
N GLU A 61 21.98 -12.90 -17.49
CA GLU A 61 21.76 -11.70 -18.32
C GLU A 61 20.27 -11.34 -18.40
N LYS A 62 19.42 -12.34 -18.60
CA LYS A 62 17.96 -12.17 -18.62
C LYS A 62 17.44 -11.62 -17.29
N TRP A 63 17.90 -12.17 -16.17
CA TRP A 63 17.51 -11.67 -14.85
C TRP A 63 17.90 -10.20 -14.68
N HIS A 64 19.11 -9.81 -15.10
CA HIS A 64 19.57 -8.42 -15.00
C HIS A 64 18.78 -7.47 -15.88
N GLU A 65 18.39 -7.89 -17.08
CA GLU A 65 17.51 -7.12 -17.96
C GLU A 65 16.12 -6.97 -17.35
N ASP A 66 15.51 -8.06 -16.91
CA ASP A 66 14.20 -8.03 -16.26
C ASP A 66 14.25 -7.14 -15.00
N ASN A 67 15.30 -7.19 -14.18
CA ASN A 67 15.46 -6.28 -13.04
C ASN A 67 15.52 -4.81 -13.46
N ARG A 68 16.25 -4.45 -14.53
CA ARG A 68 16.27 -3.08 -15.05
C ARG A 68 14.88 -2.62 -15.49
N GLN A 69 14.16 -3.48 -16.20
CA GLN A 69 12.80 -3.18 -16.68
C GLN A 69 11.83 -2.99 -15.52
N VAL A 70 11.77 -3.94 -14.59
CA VAL A 70 10.91 -3.89 -13.40
C VAL A 70 11.24 -2.67 -12.54
N ARG A 71 12.52 -2.36 -12.33
CA ARG A 71 12.95 -1.15 -11.65
C ARG A 71 12.38 0.11 -12.30
N ASN A 72 12.48 0.22 -13.62
CA ASN A 72 11.97 1.39 -14.36
C ASN A 72 10.44 1.49 -14.25
N ILE A 73 9.71 0.38 -14.32
CA ILE A 73 8.25 0.33 -14.09
C ILE A 73 7.91 0.78 -12.66
N VAL A 74 8.64 0.27 -11.67
CA VAL A 74 8.49 0.61 -10.25
C VAL A 74 8.68 2.10 -10.03
N LEU A 75 9.67 2.73 -10.65
CA LEU A 75 9.94 4.17 -10.56
C LEU A 75 8.91 5.01 -11.33
N ALA A 76 8.55 4.61 -12.56
CA ALA A 76 7.58 5.32 -13.40
C ALA A 76 6.16 5.33 -12.81
N SER A 77 5.83 4.29 -12.02
CA SER A 77 4.58 4.18 -11.27
C SER A 77 4.56 4.97 -9.95
N MET A 78 5.52 5.88 -9.71
CA MET A 78 5.53 6.77 -8.55
C MET A 78 5.18 8.22 -8.93
N THR A 79 4.74 9.01 -7.96
CA THR A 79 4.76 10.46 -8.08
C THR A 79 6.20 10.98 -8.10
N ASN A 80 6.42 12.13 -8.75
CA ASN A 80 7.77 12.68 -8.99
C ASN A 80 8.57 12.90 -7.70
N ASP A 81 7.92 13.30 -6.60
CA ASP A 81 8.57 13.53 -5.32
C ASP A 81 9.09 12.23 -4.69
N ILE A 82 8.36 11.12 -4.87
CA ILE A 82 8.76 9.80 -4.36
C ILE A 82 9.80 9.18 -5.29
N GLN A 83 9.60 9.28 -6.60
CA GLN A 83 10.55 8.76 -7.59
C GLN A 83 11.98 9.26 -7.34
N LYS A 84 12.16 10.57 -7.09
CA LYS A 84 13.44 11.19 -6.74
C LYS A 84 14.11 10.64 -5.47
N GLN A 85 13.35 10.00 -4.58
CA GLN A 85 13.88 9.38 -3.38
C GLN A 85 14.47 7.99 -3.63
N TYR A 86 14.11 7.36 -4.76
CA TYR A 86 14.45 5.98 -5.07
C TYR A 86 15.22 5.80 -6.39
N ASP A 87 15.34 6.83 -7.23
CA ASP A 87 15.96 6.78 -8.56
C ASP A 87 17.46 6.46 -8.59
N ARG A 88 18.15 6.57 -7.44
CA ARG A 88 19.57 6.21 -7.27
C ARG A 88 19.82 4.75 -6.89
N HIS A 89 18.78 3.95 -6.61
CA HIS A 89 18.97 2.53 -6.31
C HIS A 89 19.06 1.73 -7.61
N ASP A 90 20.03 0.83 -7.74
CA ASP A 90 20.28 0.08 -8.98
C ASP A 90 19.45 -1.21 -9.10
N ASP A 91 19.03 -1.77 -7.97
CA ASP A 91 18.23 -2.99 -7.92
C ASP A 91 16.83 -2.72 -7.36
N VAL A 92 15.83 -3.44 -7.88
CA VAL A 92 14.45 -3.23 -7.46
C VAL A 92 14.18 -3.75 -6.05
N GLN A 93 14.97 -4.70 -5.56
CA GLN A 93 14.76 -5.30 -4.25
C GLN A 93 15.06 -4.30 -3.13
N SER A 94 16.15 -3.55 -3.26
CA SER A 94 16.50 -2.45 -2.36
C SER A 94 15.39 -1.40 -2.30
N ILE A 95 14.81 -1.04 -3.46
CA ILE A 95 13.67 -0.11 -3.51
C ILE A 95 12.47 -0.71 -2.75
N MET A 96 12.10 -1.95 -3.05
CA MET A 96 10.93 -2.60 -2.46
C MET A 96 11.08 -2.83 -0.94
N LEU A 97 12.27 -3.20 -0.48
CA LEU A 97 12.60 -3.35 0.94
C LEU A 97 12.48 -2.03 1.68
N ARG A 98 13.08 -0.96 1.15
CA ARG A 98 13.01 0.36 1.78
C ARG A 98 11.59 0.90 1.79
N MET A 99 10.84 0.71 0.70
CA MET A 99 9.43 1.07 0.65
C MET A 99 8.61 0.29 1.68
N SER A 100 8.83 -1.02 1.85
CA SER A 100 8.08 -1.80 2.82
C SER A 100 8.36 -1.32 4.25
N GLN A 101 9.62 -1.07 4.60
CA GLN A 101 10.01 -0.54 5.90
C GLN A 101 9.37 0.81 6.21
N VAL A 102 9.31 1.72 5.24
CA VAL A 102 8.73 3.05 5.43
C VAL A 102 7.20 2.98 5.46
N TYR A 103 6.60 2.37 4.45
CA TYR A 103 5.17 2.52 4.19
C TYR A 103 4.30 1.45 4.85
N VAL A 104 4.79 0.23 5.07
CA VAL A 104 4.03 -0.78 5.86
C VAL A 104 3.93 -0.33 7.30
N VAL A 105 5.04 0.15 7.88
CA VAL A 105 5.06 0.71 9.24
C VAL A 105 4.18 1.95 9.31
N LEU A 106 4.25 2.84 8.31
CA LEU A 106 3.39 4.03 8.26
C LEU A 106 1.90 3.67 8.22
N VAL A 107 1.48 2.74 7.35
CA VAL A 107 0.08 2.29 7.27
C VAL A 107 -0.37 1.69 8.61
N ARG A 108 0.48 0.90 9.27
CA ARG A 108 0.19 0.35 10.60
C ARG A 108 0.03 1.46 11.65
N HIS A 109 0.91 2.46 11.63
CA HIS A 109 0.85 3.59 12.56
C HIS A 109 -0.38 4.47 12.33
N ILE A 110 -0.70 4.79 11.07
CA ILE A 110 -1.90 5.54 10.71
C ILE A 110 -3.14 4.76 11.15
N ARG A 111 -3.22 3.46 10.85
CA ARG A 111 -4.33 2.61 11.29
C ARG A 111 -4.46 2.59 12.81
N TYR A 112 -3.36 2.48 13.54
CA TYR A 112 -3.37 2.57 15.00
C TYR A 112 -3.90 3.94 15.48
N ALA A 113 -3.41 5.05 14.92
CA ALA A 113 -3.85 6.39 15.31
C ALA A 113 -5.34 6.61 15.04
N VAL A 114 -5.84 6.19 13.87
CA VAL A 114 -7.26 6.28 13.52
C VAL A 114 -8.10 5.36 14.43
N SER A 115 -7.64 4.14 14.70
CA SER A 115 -8.31 3.21 15.62
C SER A 115 -8.39 3.81 17.01
N LYS A 116 -7.29 4.33 17.55
CA LYS A 116 -7.25 5.01 18.86
C LYS A 116 -8.20 6.20 18.91
N ALA A 117 -8.29 6.98 17.83
CA ALA A 117 -9.23 8.10 17.76
C ALA A 117 -10.69 7.64 17.70
N PHE A 118 -10.97 6.51 17.03
CA PHE A 118 -12.31 5.91 16.95
C PHE A 118 -12.73 5.32 18.30
N PHE A 119 -11.93 4.42 18.89
CA PHE A 119 -12.18 3.78 20.18
C PHE A 119 -12.12 4.74 21.39
N GLY A 120 -11.56 5.94 21.20
CA GLY A 120 -11.49 6.98 22.22
C GLY A 120 -12.48 8.11 21.99
N ALA A 121 -13.31 8.05 20.96
CA ALA A 121 -14.26 9.09 20.65
C ALA A 121 -15.44 8.97 21.60
N ASN A 122 -15.61 9.96 22.47
CA ASN A 122 -16.82 10.12 23.28
C ASN A 122 -17.48 11.44 22.91
N MET A 123 -18.79 11.40 22.70
CA MET A 123 -19.60 12.59 22.49
C MET A 123 -19.76 13.30 23.84
N ILE A 124 -19.60 14.61 23.83
CA ILE A 124 -19.74 15.43 25.03
C ILE A 124 -21.24 15.56 25.34
N GLU A 125 -21.61 15.47 26.62
CA GLU A 125 -22.98 15.73 27.06
C GLU A 125 -23.44 17.09 26.52
N TRP A 126 -24.65 17.15 25.95
CA TRP A 126 -25.23 18.36 25.33
C TRP A 126 -24.58 18.83 24.01
N SER A 127 -23.61 18.11 23.46
CA SER A 127 -23.08 18.40 22.11
C SER A 127 -23.96 17.82 21.00
N SER A 128 -23.75 18.27 19.76
CA SER A 128 -24.54 17.85 18.61
C SER A 128 -24.25 16.39 18.23
N VAL A 129 -25.30 15.56 18.24
CA VAL A 129 -25.24 14.18 17.75
C VAL A 129 -24.84 14.13 16.27
N GLN A 130 -25.27 15.11 15.48
CA GLN A 130 -24.93 15.18 14.07
C GLN A 130 -23.43 15.42 13.86
N GLU A 131 -22.83 16.37 14.59
CA GLU A 131 -21.40 16.67 14.48
C GLU A 131 -20.54 15.48 14.91
N HIS A 132 -20.93 14.82 16.00
CA HIS A 132 -20.29 13.58 16.44
C HIS A 132 -20.43 12.47 15.40
N GLY A 133 -21.63 12.28 14.84
CA GLY A 133 -21.90 11.31 13.79
C GLY A 133 -21.02 11.50 12.55
N VAL A 134 -20.83 12.74 12.09
CA VAL A 134 -19.94 13.07 10.96
C VAL A 134 -18.49 12.73 11.29
N LYS A 135 -18.02 13.06 12.50
CA LYS A 135 -16.66 12.73 12.96
C LYS A 135 -16.43 11.22 12.98
N ILE A 136 -17.37 10.47 13.56
CA ILE A 136 -17.30 9.01 13.65
C ILE A 136 -17.34 8.38 12.25
N LEU A 137 -18.23 8.84 11.37
CA LEU A 137 -18.31 8.37 9.98
C LEU A 137 -16.97 8.54 9.25
N SER A 138 -16.34 9.71 9.38
CA SER A 138 -15.02 9.96 8.78
C SER A 138 -13.94 9.01 9.31
N LEU A 139 -13.98 8.65 10.58
CA LEU A 139 -13.04 7.67 11.17
C LEU A 139 -13.31 6.25 10.63
N VAL A 140 -14.58 5.84 10.53
CA VAL A 140 -14.98 4.54 9.97
C VAL A 140 -14.58 4.41 8.50
N GLU A 141 -14.79 5.44 7.69
CA GLU A 141 -14.36 5.47 6.29
C GLU A 141 -12.85 5.31 6.17
N LYS A 142 -12.07 6.06 6.98
CA LYS A 142 -10.60 5.90 7.03
C LYS A 142 -10.17 4.51 7.44
N LEU A 143 -10.83 3.88 8.43
CA LEU A 143 -10.53 2.51 8.84
C LEU A 143 -10.80 1.49 7.73
N LYS A 144 -11.89 1.68 6.96
CA LYS A 144 -12.21 0.86 5.79
C LYS A 144 -11.14 1.00 4.70
N ASP A 145 -10.72 2.23 4.39
CA ASP A 145 -9.66 2.49 3.40
C ASP A 145 -8.32 1.86 3.81
N LEU A 146 -8.02 1.87 5.11
CA LEU A 146 -6.83 1.23 5.69
C LEU A 146 -6.96 -0.29 5.85
N LYS A 147 -8.07 -0.88 5.37
CA LYS A 147 -8.39 -2.31 5.45
C LYS A 147 -8.24 -2.83 6.88
N ALA A 148 -8.80 -2.10 7.85
CA ALA A 148 -8.88 -2.55 9.23
C ALA A 148 -9.78 -3.78 9.30
N ASP A 149 -9.28 -4.83 9.96
CA ASP A 149 -10.00 -6.10 10.15
C ASP A 149 -10.91 -5.99 11.37
N LEU A 150 -12.06 -5.34 11.17
CA LEU A 150 -13.07 -5.14 12.20
C LEU A 150 -14.42 -5.63 11.67
N GLU A 151 -15.10 -6.44 12.49
CA GLU A 151 -16.45 -6.89 12.16
C GLU A 151 -17.42 -5.72 12.19
N LYS A 152 -18.46 -5.78 11.35
CA LYS A 152 -19.52 -4.76 11.32
C LYS A 152 -20.13 -4.51 12.70
N LYS A 153 -20.28 -5.55 13.52
CA LYS A 153 -20.81 -5.45 14.89
C LYS A 153 -19.91 -4.61 15.78
N SER A 154 -18.59 -4.81 15.71
CA SER A 154 -17.62 -4.04 16.49
C SER A 154 -17.71 -2.53 16.21
N TYR A 155 -17.95 -2.12 14.96
CA TYR A 155 -18.18 -0.72 14.64
C TYR A 155 -19.47 -0.19 15.29
N ILE A 156 -20.55 -0.97 15.25
CA ILE A 156 -21.84 -0.57 15.82
C ILE A 156 -21.72 -0.44 17.34
N ASP A 157 -21.13 -1.43 18.00
CA ASP A 157 -20.98 -1.44 19.46
C ASP A 157 -20.15 -0.23 19.92
N GLU A 158 -19.07 0.10 19.21
CA GLU A 158 -18.25 1.27 19.51
C GLU A 158 -18.98 2.60 19.27
N ILE A 159 -19.75 2.70 18.19
CA ILE A 159 -20.59 3.88 17.91
C ILE A 159 -21.59 4.09 19.07
N LEU A 160 -22.25 3.02 19.53
CA LEU A 160 -23.20 3.10 20.63
C LEU A 160 -22.52 3.50 21.95
N GLN A 161 -21.32 2.96 22.23
CA GLN A 161 -20.53 3.32 23.42
C GLN A 161 -20.06 4.78 23.41
N SER A 162 -19.86 5.36 22.22
CA SER A 162 -19.42 6.76 22.09
C SER A 162 -20.50 7.78 22.46
N LEU A 163 -21.77 7.38 22.58
CA LEU A 163 -22.89 8.28 22.86
C LEU A 163 -23.12 8.42 24.38
N PRO A 164 -23.55 9.61 24.86
CA PRO A 164 -23.91 9.78 26.26
C PRO A 164 -25.19 9.01 26.60
N PRO A 165 -25.39 8.65 27.87
CA PRO A 165 -26.61 7.96 28.33
C PRO A 165 -27.90 8.70 27.94
N SER A 166 -27.90 10.04 27.93
CA SER A 166 -29.06 10.84 27.54
C SER A 166 -29.59 10.54 26.15
N LYS A 167 -28.74 10.06 25.23
CA LYS A 167 -29.11 9.72 23.85
C LYS A 167 -29.39 8.25 23.60
N LEU A 168 -29.11 7.39 24.58
CA LEU A 168 -29.43 5.96 24.51
C LEU A 168 -30.86 5.65 24.98
N PHE A 169 -31.49 6.57 25.71
CA PHE A 169 -32.80 6.37 26.35
C PHE A 169 -33.88 7.40 25.95
N GLU A 170 -33.63 8.28 24.97
CA GLU A 170 -34.66 9.14 24.40
C GLU A 170 -35.64 8.27 23.58
N LYS A 171 -36.82 7.98 24.18
CA LYS A 171 -38.02 7.46 23.52
C LYS A 171 -38.80 8.57 22.83
#